data_AF-A0A7S1J6D0-F1
#
_entry.id   AF-A0A7S1J6D0-F1
#
_cell.length_a   1.000
_cell.length_b   1.000
_cell.length_c   1.000
_cell.angle_alpha   90.00
_cell.angle_beta   90.00
_cell.angle_gamma   90.00
#
_symmetry.space_group_name_H-M   'P 1'
#
loop_
_entity.id
_entity.type
_entity.pdbx_description
1 polymer ?
#
loop_
_entity_poly.entity_id
_entity_poly.type
_entity_poly.pdbx_seq_one_letter_code
_entity_poly.pdbx_strand_id
1 'polypeptide(L)'
;YRAIRPLKKGDPITFSYISGWDLWKSTVARQAILREQRFFDCCCPRCIGPDMCRMMICPMCQGHHMLRWEPGQLSYIGQDPNPPTDFPWACQDCKHKCKDDTMLLEAEAMLQRNILSTFFTPQKDDNPLPKEYPLAMLQAAETKLGKNHWLTILMLYTLMALHHGTLNKKQKPWSTGQDVIRWATRLYDWLEFAMPDTMQQAVMAKFCGQTAEVYGLNKLGATWIAKAIPILRVHHGNNGADIAELVQFVKDHGTEEEKVIAKREVACPETEPKVREVIKYVTRYVPASPDKTQQDAAPGSQDPAVLKKMEKREKVKARRKAQRA
;
A
#
# COMPACT_ATOMS: atom_id res chain seq x y z
N TYR A 1 16.08 -7.49 10.67
CA TYR A 1 15.15 -6.39 11.04
C TYR A 1 15.96 -5.11 11.18
N ARG A 2 15.44 -3.98 10.72
CA ARG A 2 16.05 -2.66 10.87
C ARG A 2 15.08 -1.72 11.59
N ALA A 3 15.62 -0.84 12.43
CA ALA A 3 14.84 0.23 13.02
C ALA A 3 14.63 1.32 11.96
N ILE A 4 13.37 1.61 11.64
CA ILE A 4 13.00 2.63 10.63
C ILE A 4 12.64 3.98 11.26
N ARG A 5 12.75 4.06 12.59
CA ARG A 5 12.53 5.25 13.41
C ARG A 5 13.44 5.17 14.65
N PRO A 6 13.76 6.30 15.29
CA PRO A 6 14.49 6.29 16.56
C PRO A 6 13.76 5.43 17.61
N LEU A 7 14.52 4.65 18.38
CA LEU A 7 14.02 3.80 19.46
C LEU A 7 14.77 4.14 20.75
N LYS A 8 14.04 4.29 21.84
CA LYS A 8 14.57 4.44 23.20
C LYS A 8 14.50 3.09 23.93
N LYS A 9 15.32 2.93 24.97
CA LYS A 9 15.25 1.75 25.85
C LYS A 9 13.86 1.67 26.48
N GLY A 10 13.21 0.53 26.34
CA GLY A 10 11.84 0.30 26.82
C GLY A 10 10.76 0.51 25.75
N ASP A 11 11.10 1.09 24.60
CA ASP A 11 10.14 1.23 23.50
C ASP A 11 9.75 -0.17 22.95
N PRO A 12 8.47 -0.38 22.62
CA PRO A 12 8.04 -1.60 21.96
C PRO A 12 8.58 -1.67 20.53
N ILE A 13 9.11 -2.83 20.16
CA ILE A 13 9.48 -3.13 18.77
C ILE A 13 8.24 -3.60 18.04
N THR A 14 7.84 -2.86 17.01
CA THR A 14 6.64 -3.14 16.23
C THR A 14 6.96 -3.26 14.74
N PHE A 15 6.21 -4.08 14.03
CA PHE A 15 6.21 -4.16 12.57
C PHE A 15 4.77 -4.26 12.06
N SER A 16 4.56 -4.01 10.77
CA SER A 16 3.24 -4.13 10.17
C SER A 16 2.94 -5.57 9.78
N TYR A 17 1.79 -6.10 10.22
CA TYR A 17 1.29 -7.42 9.80
C TYR A 17 0.68 -7.42 8.39
N ILE A 18 0.31 -6.24 7.89
CA ILE A 18 -0.18 -6.03 6.53
C ILE A 18 0.88 -5.28 5.72
N SER A 19 0.93 -5.48 4.41
CA SER A 19 1.97 -4.90 3.56
C SER A 19 1.44 -4.53 2.18
N GLY A 20 2.29 -3.97 1.32
CA GLY A 20 1.92 -3.61 -0.05
C GLY A 20 0.70 -2.68 -0.11
N TRP A 21 -0.27 -3.02 -0.96
CA TRP A 21 -1.47 -2.23 -1.20
C TRP A 21 -2.47 -2.27 -0.03
N ASP A 22 -2.40 -3.28 0.85
CA ASP A 22 -3.27 -3.33 2.03
C ASP A 22 -2.98 -2.16 2.97
N LEU A 23 -1.72 -1.69 3.00
CA LEU A 23 -1.37 -0.48 3.74
C LEU A 23 -1.97 0.78 3.15
N TRP A 24 -2.39 0.80 1.88
CA TRP A 24 -2.99 1.99 1.25
C TRP A 24 -4.48 2.13 1.55
N LYS A 25 -5.12 1.03 1.95
CA LYS A 25 -6.57 0.98 2.21
C LYS A 25 -6.96 1.87 3.39
N SER A 26 -8.26 2.17 3.50
CA SER A 26 -8.85 2.86 4.65
C SER A 26 -8.60 2.14 5.98
N THR A 27 -8.72 2.85 7.09
CA THR A 27 -8.64 2.30 8.45
C THR A 27 -9.61 1.14 8.62
N VAL A 28 -10.88 1.30 8.23
CA VAL A 28 -11.89 0.22 8.30
C VAL A 28 -11.44 -1.03 7.56
N ALA A 29 -10.91 -0.88 6.34
CA ALA A 29 -10.44 -2.01 5.53
C ALA A 29 -9.20 -2.67 6.14
N ARG A 30 -8.24 -1.89 6.66
CA ARG A 30 -7.06 -2.42 7.36
C ARG A 30 -7.47 -3.18 8.62
N GLN A 31 -8.42 -2.67 9.40
CA GLN A 31 -8.96 -3.35 10.59
C GLN A 31 -9.69 -4.64 10.23
N ALA A 32 -10.46 -4.65 9.14
CA ALA A 32 -11.13 -5.87 8.69
C ALA A 32 -10.11 -6.98 8.40
N ILE A 33 -9.02 -6.66 7.69
CA ILE A 33 -7.93 -7.60 7.40
C ILE A 33 -7.28 -8.09 8.69
N LEU A 34 -6.98 -7.19 9.64
CA LEU A 34 -6.33 -7.57 10.90
C LEU A 34 -7.25 -8.39 11.81
N ARG A 35 -8.55 -8.10 11.86
CA ARG A 35 -9.52 -8.93 12.59
C ARG A 35 -9.63 -10.32 11.99
N GLU A 36 -9.73 -10.41 10.66
CA GLU A 36 -9.82 -11.69 9.95
C GLU A 36 -8.56 -12.53 10.12
N GLN A 37 -7.37 -11.93 9.97
CA GLN A 37 -6.12 -12.67 9.91
C GLN A 37 -5.41 -12.80 11.27
N ARG A 38 -5.68 -11.90 12.21
CA ARG A 38 -4.93 -11.76 13.47
C ARG A 38 -5.82 -11.56 14.71
N PHE A 39 -7.15 -11.50 14.55
CA PHE A 39 -8.12 -11.45 15.64
C PHE A 39 -7.92 -10.27 16.62
N PHE A 40 -7.48 -9.11 16.14
CA PHE A 40 -7.37 -7.90 16.96
C PHE A 40 -7.75 -6.64 16.18
N ASP A 41 -8.13 -5.60 16.92
CA ASP A 41 -8.30 -4.24 16.42
C ASP A 41 -7.02 -3.43 16.69
N CYS A 42 -6.42 -2.88 15.64
CA CYS A 42 -5.17 -2.13 15.72
C CYS A 42 -5.40 -0.73 16.30
N CYS A 43 -4.72 -0.40 17.39
CA CYS A 43 -4.78 0.92 18.01
C CYS A 43 -3.54 1.77 17.71
N CYS A 44 -2.88 1.58 16.56
CA CYS A 44 -1.73 2.41 16.20
C CYS A 44 -2.16 3.87 15.90
N PRO A 45 -1.24 4.85 15.99
CA PRO A 45 -1.56 6.27 15.75
C PRO A 45 -2.35 6.55 14.46
N ARG A 46 -2.09 5.78 13.40
CA ARG A 46 -2.77 5.89 12.12
C ARG A 46 -4.22 5.37 12.14
N CYS A 47 -4.52 4.37 12.97
CA CYS A 47 -5.88 3.83 13.06
C CYS A 47 -6.75 4.68 13.98
N ILE A 48 -6.19 5.19 15.09
CA ILE A 48 -6.93 6.04 16.04
C ILE A 48 -7.11 7.48 15.56
N GLY A 49 -6.24 7.94 14.65
CA GLY A 49 -6.29 9.27 14.06
C GLY A 49 -7.25 9.37 12.87
N PRO A 50 -7.32 10.56 12.22
CA PRO A 50 -8.06 10.72 10.98
C PRO A 50 -7.53 9.80 9.88
N ASP A 51 -8.44 9.17 9.12
CA ASP A 51 -8.06 8.28 8.03
C ASP A 51 -7.66 9.07 6.77
N MET A 52 -6.38 9.44 6.72
CA MET A 52 -5.78 10.18 5.60
C MET A 52 -5.86 9.44 4.25
N CYS A 53 -6.13 8.12 4.25
CA CYS A 53 -6.25 7.36 3.01
C CYS A 53 -7.68 7.32 2.46
N ARG A 54 -8.68 7.73 3.23
CA ARG A 54 -10.10 7.66 2.87
C ARG A 54 -10.71 9.07 2.77
N MET A 55 -9.95 10.02 2.24
CA MET A 55 -10.47 11.37 1.97
C MET A 55 -11.62 11.32 0.95
N MET A 56 -12.75 11.92 1.30
CA MET A 56 -13.94 12.01 0.43
C MET A 56 -14.29 13.44 0.04
N ILE A 57 -15.17 13.59 -0.95
CA ILE A 57 -15.76 14.87 -1.37
C ILE A 57 -16.70 15.39 -0.27
N CYS A 58 -16.55 16.66 0.09
CA CYS A 58 -17.42 17.33 1.05
C CYS A 58 -18.78 17.65 0.43
N PRO A 59 -19.91 17.22 1.02
CA PRO A 59 -21.23 17.53 0.46
C PRO A 59 -21.54 19.03 0.47
N MET A 60 -20.92 19.82 1.36
CA MET A 60 -21.19 21.25 1.49
C MET A 60 -20.34 22.12 0.56
N CYS A 61 -19.01 22.00 0.61
CA CYS A 61 -18.11 22.85 -0.18
C CYS A 61 -17.59 22.18 -1.46
N GLN A 62 -17.90 20.90 -1.69
CA GLN A 62 -17.39 20.11 -2.80
C GLN A 62 -15.85 19.98 -2.84
N GLY A 63 -15.15 20.40 -1.78
CA GLY A 63 -13.72 20.17 -1.56
C GLY A 63 -13.41 18.69 -1.27
N HIS A 64 -12.14 18.28 -1.42
CA HIS A 64 -11.73 16.87 -1.38
C HIS A 64 -11.06 16.45 -0.05
N HIS A 65 -11.56 16.98 1.07
CA HIS A 65 -10.88 16.85 2.37
C HIS A 65 -11.84 16.45 3.50
N MET A 66 -12.85 15.61 3.23
CA MET A 66 -13.60 14.94 4.29
C MET A 66 -12.78 13.79 4.85
N LEU A 67 -12.34 13.92 6.10
CA LEU A 67 -11.66 12.87 6.83
C LEU A 67 -12.62 12.17 7.78
N ARG A 68 -12.44 10.86 7.96
CA ARG A 68 -13.19 10.06 8.93
C ARG A 68 -12.36 9.82 10.18
N TRP A 69 -12.99 9.94 11.34
CA TRP A 69 -12.52 9.44 12.64
C TRP A 69 -13.32 8.20 13.00
N GLU A 70 -12.65 7.15 13.46
CA GLU A 70 -13.31 5.92 13.89
C GLU A 70 -13.84 6.08 15.33
N PRO A 71 -15.17 6.10 15.56
CA PRO A 71 -15.75 6.43 16.89
C PRO A 71 -15.36 5.46 18.01
N GLY A 72 -14.92 4.24 17.68
CA GLY A 72 -14.70 3.16 18.65
C GLY A 72 -13.28 2.98 19.15
N GLN A 73 -12.27 3.70 18.63
CA GLN A 73 -10.87 3.44 19.02
C GLN A 73 -10.36 4.32 20.15
N LEU A 74 -11.01 5.45 20.41
CA LEU A 74 -10.61 6.36 21.50
C LEU A 74 -11.05 5.86 22.88
N SER A 75 -12.16 5.10 22.96
CA SER A 75 -12.68 4.57 24.23
C SER A 75 -11.75 3.53 24.88
N TYR A 76 -10.92 2.83 24.09
CA TYR A 76 -9.99 1.83 24.63
C TYR A 76 -8.73 2.45 25.25
N ILE A 77 -8.36 3.68 24.88
CA ILE A 77 -7.13 4.34 25.33
C ILE A 77 -7.39 5.28 26.52
N GLY A 78 -8.64 5.48 26.93
CA GLY A 78 -8.99 6.27 28.11
C GLY A 78 -8.57 7.74 28.03
N GLN A 79 -8.30 8.27 26.83
CA GLN A 79 -7.70 9.60 26.64
C GLN A 79 -8.69 10.68 26.16
N ASP A 80 -9.95 10.35 25.89
CA ASP A 80 -10.98 11.37 25.73
C ASP A 80 -12.35 10.80 26.15
N PRO A 81 -13.02 11.34 27.19
CA PRO A 81 -14.34 10.88 27.61
C PRO A 81 -15.45 11.21 26.59
N ASN A 82 -15.19 12.09 25.62
CA ASN A 82 -16.16 12.47 24.59
C ASN A 82 -15.51 12.40 23.19
N PRO A 83 -15.24 11.20 22.64
CA PRO A 83 -15.01 11.10 21.21
C PRO A 83 -16.23 11.73 20.51
N PRO A 84 -16.07 12.50 19.42
CA PRO A 84 -17.20 13.08 18.70
C PRO A 84 -17.99 11.95 18.02
N THR A 85 -18.85 11.27 18.77
CA THR A 85 -19.59 10.08 18.34
C THR A 85 -20.64 10.39 17.29
N ASP A 86 -21.11 11.64 17.25
CA ASP A 86 -22.28 11.98 16.44
C ASP A 86 -21.93 12.27 14.98
N PHE A 87 -20.66 12.60 14.68
CA PHE A 87 -20.22 13.02 13.36
C PHE A 87 -18.82 12.46 13.05
N PRO A 88 -18.72 11.23 12.53
CA PRO A 88 -17.43 10.61 12.23
C PRO A 88 -16.68 11.34 11.11
N TRP A 89 -17.31 12.23 10.34
CA TRP A 89 -16.67 12.94 9.24
C TRP A 89 -16.52 14.43 9.52
N ALA A 90 -15.36 14.99 9.17
CA ALA A 90 -15.14 16.44 9.18
C ALA A 90 -14.31 16.92 7.99
N CYS A 91 -14.77 18.01 7.36
CA CYS A 91 -14.05 18.68 6.28
C CYS A 91 -12.86 19.48 6.83
N GLN A 92 -11.68 19.35 6.24
CA GLN A 92 -10.54 20.18 6.61
C GLN A 92 -10.67 21.63 6.14
N ASP A 93 -11.44 21.90 5.09
CA ASP A 93 -11.57 23.23 4.50
C ASP A 93 -12.69 24.04 5.18
N CYS A 94 -13.94 23.59 5.02
CA CYS A 94 -15.12 24.33 5.50
C CYS A 94 -15.58 23.94 6.91
N LYS A 95 -14.89 22.99 7.55
CA LYS A 95 -15.20 22.46 8.89
C LYS A 95 -16.58 21.81 9.05
N HIS A 96 -17.30 21.58 7.94
CA HIS A 96 -18.56 20.85 7.97
C HIS A 96 -18.36 19.45 8.55
N LYS A 97 -19.27 19.05 9.45
CA LYS A 97 -19.30 17.74 10.10
C LYS A 97 -20.55 16.99 9.67
N CYS A 98 -20.42 15.70 9.38
CA CYS A 98 -21.55 14.92 8.89
C CYS A 98 -21.48 13.44 9.29
N LYS A 99 -22.60 12.76 9.12
CA LYS A 99 -22.81 11.35 9.50
C LYS A 99 -22.55 10.43 8.30
N ASP A 100 -22.39 9.14 8.58
CA ASP A 100 -22.15 8.12 7.54
C ASP A 100 -23.26 8.08 6.47
N ASP A 101 -24.52 8.35 6.82
CA ASP A 101 -25.69 8.39 5.92
C ASP A 101 -25.65 9.55 4.91
N THR A 102 -24.92 10.63 5.21
CA THR A 102 -24.71 11.75 4.29
C THR A 102 -23.54 11.53 3.32
N MET A 103 -22.73 10.50 3.56
CA MET A 103 -21.55 10.19 2.76
C MET A 103 -21.86 9.13 1.69
N LEU A 104 -21.08 9.11 0.61
CA LEU A 104 -21.28 8.21 -0.53
C LEU A 104 -20.72 6.79 -0.28
N LEU A 105 -21.02 6.20 0.88
CA LEU A 105 -20.43 4.93 1.33
C LEU A 105 -20.89 3.72 0.52
N GLU A 106 -22.12 3.72 0.01
CA GLU A 106 -22.61 2.67 -0.88
C GLU A 106 -21.83 2.65 -2.21
N ALA A 107 -21.57 3.84 -2.76
CA ALA A 107 -20.75 3.99 -3.95
C ALA A 107 -19.31 3.51 -3.71
N GLU A 108 -18.73 3.81 -2.53
CA GLU A 108 -17.42 3.30 -2.13
C GLU A 108 -17.41 1.77 -2.08
N ALA A 109 -18.39 1.15 -1.42
CA ALA A 109 -18.48 -0.30 -1.29
C ALA A 109 -18.63 -1.00 -2.65
N MET A 110 -19.45 -0.45 -3.53
CA MET A 110 -19.62 -0.94 -4.91
C MET A 110 -18.31 -0.82 -5.72
N LEU A 111 -17.68 0.35 -5.70
CA LEU A 111 -16.41 0.58 -6.40
C LEU A 111 -15.30 -0.32 -5.86
N GLN A 112 -15.20 -0.46 -4.53
CA GLN A 112 -14.27 -1.37 -3.89
C GLN A 112 -14.45 -2.79 -4.41
N ARG A 113 -15.70 -3.30 -4.40
CA ARG A 113 -16.00 -4.65 -4.88
C ARG A 113 -15.55 -4.81 -6.33
N ASN A 114 -15.98 -3.91 -7.21
CA ASN A 114 -15.70 -4.00 -8.64
C ASN A 114 -14.20 -3.90 -8.94
N ILE A 115 -13.50 -2.92 -8.35
CA ILE A 115 -12.06 -2.72 -8.57
C ILE A 115 -11.27 -3.94 -8.07
N LEU A 116 -11.53 -4.39 -6.84
CA LEU A 116 -10.79 -5.50 -6.26
C LEU A 116 -11.09 -6.82 -6.99
N SER A 117 -12.36 -7.11 -7.32
CA SER A 117 -12.72 -8.34 -8.03
C SER A 117 -12.17 -8.39 -9.45
N THR A 118 -12.09 -7.24 -10.12
CA THR A 118 -11.69 -7.19 -11.52
C THR A 118 -10.17 -7.21 -11.70
N PHE A 119 -9.42 -6.46 -10.89
CA PHE A 119 -7.99 -6.27 -11.09
C PHE A 119 -7.09 -7.09 -10.16
N PHE A 120 -7.63 -7.57 -9.04
CA PHE A 120 -6.84 -8.21 -7.98
C PHE A 120 -7.26 -9.65 -7.67
N THR A 121 -8.37 -10.12 -8.26
CA THR A 121 -8.68 -11.55 -8.29
C THR A 121 -8.02 -12.17 -9.53
N PRO A 122 -7.36 -13.34 -9.40
CA PRO A 122 -6.85 -14.07 -10.55
C PRO A 122 -7.96 -14.33 -11.57
N GLN A 123 -7.88 -13.67 -12.72
CA GLN A 123 -8.76 -13.94 -13.85
C GLN A 123 -8.28 -15.23 -14.55
N LYS A 124 -9.21 -16.04 -15.05
CA LYS A 124 -8.86 -17.06 -16.05
C LYS A 124 -8.58 -16.29 -17.34
N ASP A 125 -7.44 -16.54 -17.98
CA ASP A 125 -6.86 -15.75 -19.08
C ASP A 125 -7.74 -15.58 -20.34
N ASP A 126 -8.95 -16.16 -20.37
CA ASP A 126 -9.77 -16.30 -21.57
C ASP A 126 -10.49 -15.01 -22.00
N ASN A 127 -10.48 -13.93 -21.19
CA ASN A 127 -11.18 -12.70 -21.55
C ASN A 127 -10.42 -11.44 -21.06
N PRO A 128 -9.53 -10.85 -21.87
CA PRO A 128 -8.82 -9.63 -21.49
C PRO A 128 -9.82 -8.48 -21.31
N LEU A 129 -9.64 -7.71 -20.23
CA LEU A 129 -10.49 -6.54 -19.98
C LEU A 129 -10.33 -5.51 -21.11
N PRO A 130 -11.44 -4.86 -21.54
CA PRO A 130 -11.37 -3.71 -22.43
C PRO A 130 -10.44 -2.64 -21.86
N LYS A 131 -9.63 -2.01 -22.73
CA LYS A 131 -8.61 -1.03 -22.32
C LYS A 131 -9.23 0.23 -21.70
N GLU A 132 -10.48 0.50 -22.02
CA GLU A 132 -11.26 1.65 -21.56
C GLU A 132 -11.78 1.45 -20.14
N TYR A 133 -11.90 0.19 -19.69
CA TYR A 133 -12.51 -0.14 -18.41
C TYR A 133 -11.74 0.43 -17.20
N PRO A 134 -10.40 0.33 -17.12
CA PRO A 134 -9.64 0.97 -16.06
C PRO A 134 -9.82 2.50 -15.97
N LEU A 135 -9.90 3.19 -17.12
CA LEU A 135 -10.11 4.63 -17.17
C LEU A 135 -11.51 5.00 -16.68
N ALA A 136 -12.53 4.25 -17.10
CA ALA A 136 -13.89 4.43 -16.63
C ALA A 136 -14.01 4.22 -15.11
N MET A 137 -13.32 3.22 -14.55
CA MET A 137 -13.28 2.99 -13.10
C MET A 137 -12.56 4.11 -12.35
N LEU A 138 -11.45 4.65 -12.88
CA LEU A 138 -10.79 5.81 -12.30
C LEU A 138 -11.73 7.02 -12.29
N GLN A 139 -12.39 7.33 -13.41
CA GLN A 139 -13.31 8.46 -13.51
C GLN A 139 -14.49 8.31 -12.53
N ALA A 140 -15.05 7.10 -12.40
CA ALA A 140 -16.10 6.81 -11.44
C ALA A 140 -15.63 7.01 -10.00
N ALA A 141 -14.43 6.53 -9.65
CA ALA A 141 -13.84 6.74 -8.32
C ALA A 141 -13.57 8.22 -8.03
N GLU A 142 -13.04 8.98 -8.98
CA GLU A 142 -12.83 10.43 -8.81
C GLU A 142 -14.13 11.19 -8.60
N THR A 143 -15.15 10.87 -9.39
CA THR A 143 -16.44 11.56 -9.34
C THR A 143 -17.19 11.29 -8.05
N LYS A 144 -17.13 10.04 -7.55
CA LYS A 144 -17.91 9.61 -6.38
C LYS A 144 -17.15 9.74 -5.06
N LEU A 145 -15.86 9.46 -5.06
CA LEU A 145 -15.05 9.36 -3.84
C LEU A 145 -14.03 10.49 -3.75
N GLY A 146 -13.69 11.12 -4.87
CA GLY A 146 -12.72 12.19 -4.90
C GLY A 146 -11.32 11.73 -5.28
N LYS A 147 -10.45 12.73 -5.51
CA LYS A 147 -9.12 12.49 -6.08
C LYS A 147 -8.12 11.82 -5.14
N ASN A 148 -8.31 12.01 -3.84
CA ASN A 148 -7.38 11.59 -2.79
C ASN A 148 -7.88 10.36 -2.00
N HIS A 149 -8.88 9.65 -2.54
CA HIS A 149 -9.38 8.43 -1.95
C HIS A 149 -8.52 7.23 -2.36
N TRP A 150 -8.24 6.29 -1.45
CA TRP A 150 -7.36 5.15 -1.72
C TRP A 150 -7.76 4.30 -2.93
N LEU A 151 -9.05 4.14 -3.22
CA LEU A 151 -9.53 3.44 -4.43
C LEU A 151 -9.14 4.16 -5.71
N THR A 152 -9.23 5.49 -5.71
CA THR A 152 -8.83 6.33 -6.83
C THR A 152 -7.33 6.20 -7.08
N ILE A 153 -6.54 6.22 -6.00
CA ILE A 153 -5.09 6.05 -6.04
C ILE A 153 -4.70 4.64 -6.50
N LEU A 154 -5.42 3.61 -6.04
CA LEU A 154 -5.24 2.23 -6.49
C LEU A 154 -5.48 2.12 -8.00
N MET A 155 -6.50 2.81 -8.53
CA MET A 155 -6.73 2.84 -9.98
C MET A 155 -5.63 3.55 -10.74
N LEU A 156 -5.08 4.66 -10.23
CA LEU A 156 -3.91 5.31 -10.85
C LEU A 156 -2.72 4.34 -10.94
N TYR A 157 -2.44 3.63 -9.85
CA TYR A 157 -1.41 2.61 -9.83
C TYR A 157 -1.69 1.49 -10.86
N THR A 158 -2.91 0.99 -10.93
CA THR A 158 -3.31 -0.03 -11.92
C THR A 158 -3.10 0.45 -13.36
N LEU A 159 -3.48 1.69 -13.68
CA LEU A 159 -3.23 2.27 -15.01
C LEU A 159 -1.74 2.32 -15.33
N MET A 160 -0.92 2.76 -14.39
CA MET A 160 0.54 2.81 -14.57
C MET A 160 1.14 1.41 -14.76
N ALA A 161 0.68 0.42 -13.98
CA ALA A 161 1.15 -0.96 -14.09
C ALA A 161 0.78 -1.58 -15.46
N LEU A 162 -0.47 -1.39 -15.92
CA LEU A 162 -0.92 -1.83 -17.24
C LEU A 162 -0.14 -1.16 -18.38
N HIS A 163 0.14 0.13 -18.22
CA HIS A 163 0.95 0.88 -19.15
C HIS A 163 2.37 0.31 -19.25
N HIS A 164 3.06 0.11 -18.12
CA HIS A 164 4.38 -0.53 -18.08
C HIS A 164 4.39 -1.94 -18.68
N GLY A 165 3.36 -2.74 -18.39
CA GLY A 165 3.21 -4.06 -18.99
C GLY A 165 3.07 -4.01 -20.52
N THR A 166 2.47 -2.95 -21.06
CA THR A 166 2.34 -2.71 -22.52
C THR A 166 3.69 -2.37 -23.13
N LEU A 167 4.48 -1.50 -22.47
CA LEU A 167 5.83 -1.14 -22.90
C LEU A 167 6.78 -2.34 -22.91
N ASN A 168 6.75 -3.17 -21.85
CA ASN A 168 7.57 -4.38 -21.75
C ASN A 168 7.26 -5.40 -22.84
N LYS A 169 6.01 -5.42 -23.33
CA LYS A 169 5.57 -6.27 -24.45
C LYS A 169 5.83 -5.64 -25.82
N LYS A 170 6.51 -4.49 -25.90
CA LYS A 170 6.73 -3.70 -27.13
C LYS A 170 5.44 -3.38 -27.89
N GLN A 171 4.32 -3.29 -27.18
CA GLN A 171 3.03 -2.93 -27.77
C GLN A 171 2.89 -1.40 -27.81
N LYS A 172 2.11 -0.90 -28.77
CA LYS A 172 1.79 0.54 -28.82
C LYS A 172 1.11 0.94 -27.51
N PRO A 173 1.65 1.91 -26.75
CA PRO A 173 1.03 2.37 -25.52
C PRO A 173 -0.34 2.96 -25.82
N TRP A 174 -1.30 2.67 -24.93
CA TRP A 174 -2.68 3.14 -25.05
C TRP A 174 -2.90 4.53 -24.41
N SER A 175 -1.90 5.05 -23.69
CA SER A 175 -1.88 6.39 -23.10
C SER A 175 -0.63 7.15 -23.54
N THR A 176 -0.68 8.47 -23.42
CA THR A 176 0.49 9.32 -23.72
C THR A 176 1.46 9.35 -22.54
N GLY A 177 2.71 9.76 -22.80
CA GLY A 177 3.66 10.02 -21.70
C GLY A 177 3.16 11.09 -20.73
N GLN A 178 2.46 12.12 -21.22
CA GLN A 178 1.88 13.16 -20.37
C GLN A 178 0.83 12.61 -19.40
N ASP A 179 -0.02 11.69 -19.85
CA ASP A 179 -1.01 11.05 -18.98
C ASP A 179 -0.34 10.26 -17.86
N VAL A 180 0.69 9.47 -18.21
CA VAL A 180 1.41 8.63 -17.26
C VAL A 180 2.14 9.47 -16.22
N ILE A 181 2.78 10.57 -16.63
CA ILE A 181 3.44 11.51 -15.72
C ILE A 181 2.44 12.19 -14.80
N ARG A 182 1.28 12.59 -15.31
CA ARG A 182 0.20 13.17 -14.48
C ARG A 182 -0.28 12.17 -13.43
N TRP A 183 -0.45 10.90 -13.78
CA TRP A 183 -0.83 9.84 -12.84
C TRP A 183 0.27 9.58 -11.80
N ALA A 184 1.53 9.48 -12.24
CA ALA A 184 2.69 9.28 -11.40
C ALA A 184 2.84 10.38 -10.34
N THR A 185 2.76 11.64 -10.78
CA THR A 185 2.84 12.82 -9.91
C THR A 185 1.78 12.76 -8.83
N ARG A 186 0.52 12.55 -9.22
CA ARG A 186 -0.59 12.51 -8.26
C ARG A 186 -0.52 11.33 -7.30
N LEU A 187 -0.14 10.15 -7.79
CA LEU A 187 0.06 8.97 -6.95
C LEU A 187 1.17 9.22 -5.91
N TYR A 188 2.27 9.84 -6.34
CA TYR A 188 3.38 10.20 -5.46
C TYR A 188 2.98 11.25 -4.42
N ASP A 189 2.36 12.35 -4.85
CA ASP A 189 1.92 13.44 -3.96
C ASP A 189 0.97 12.91 -2.87
N TRP A 190 0.07 12.00 -3.25
CA TRP A 190 -0.82 11.35 -2.28
C TRP A 190 -0.05 10.48 -1.28
N LEU A 191 0.97 9.73 -1.71
CA LEU A 191 1.78 8.92 -0.81
C LEU A 191 2.60 9.78 0.16
N GLU A 192 3.18 10.87 -0.34
CA GLU A 192 3.91 11.85 0.48
C GLU A 192 3.00 12.49 1.55
N PHE A 193 1.74 12.75 1.20
CA PHE A 193 0.76 13.30 2.14
C PHE A 193 0.19 12.27 3.12
N ALA A 194 -0.33 11.14 2.61
CA ALA A 194 -1.12 10.19 3.41
C ALA A 194 -0.27 9.14 4.13
N MET A 195 0.93 8.83 3.61
CA MET A 195 1.83 7.80 4.15
C MET A 195 3.31 8.19 4.02
N PRO A 196 3.72 9.32 4.63
CA PRO A 196 5.10 9.79 4.56
C PRO A 196 6.07 8.80 5.21
N ASP A 197 7.30 8.81 4.72
CA ASP A 197 8.45 8.03 5.22
C ASP A 197 8.19 6.52 5.24
N THR A 198 7.35 6.04 4.32
CA THR A 198 7.06 4.61 4.18
C THR A 198 7.81 3.98 3.02
N MET A 199 8.07 2.67 3.12
CA MET A 199 8.60 1.90 2.00
C MET A 199 7.73 2.04 0.74
N GLN A 200 6.41 2.11 0.89
CA GLN A 200 5.47 2.29 -0.21
C GLN A 200 5.71 3.61 -0.95
N GLN A 201 5.95 4.70 -0.22
CA GLN A 201 6.33 5.98 -0.81
C GLN A 201 7.65 5.86 -1.59
N ALA A 202 8.68 5.24 -1.00
CA ALA A 202 10.00 5.10 -1.63
C ALA A 202 9.95 4.25 -2.91
N VAL A 203 9.28 3.10 -2.86
CA VAL A 203 9.11 2.21 -4.01
C VAL A 203 8.35 2.93 -5.12
N MET A 204 7.32 3.70 -4.77
CA MET A 204 6.57 4.44 -5.77
C MET A 204 7.37 5.59 -6.37
N ALA A 205 8.13 6.31 -5.56
CA ALA A 205 9.03 7.36 -6.03
C ALA A 205 10.04 6.82 -7.05
N LYS A 206 10.66 5.67 -6.74
CA LYS A 206 11.54 4.93 -7.67
C LYS A 206 10.79 4.59 -8.96
N PHE A 207 9.61 3.99 -8.85
CA PHE A 207 8.81 3.60 -10.01
C PHE A 207 8.41 4.79 -10.89
N CYS A 208 7.97 5.90 -10.30
CA CYS A 208 7.66 7.14 -11.00
C CYS A 208 8.91 7.70 -11.70
N GLY A 209 10.07 7.66 -11.02
CA GLY A 209 11.35 8.09 -11.58
C GLY A 209 11.77 7.32 -12.83
N GLN A 210 11.74 5.99 -12.74
CA GLN A 210 12.02 5.10 -13.87
C GLN A 210 10.99 5.28 -15.01
N THR A 211 9.74 5.58 -14.67
CA THR A 211 8.72 5.89 -15.66
C THR A 211 9.05 7.18 -16.41
N ALA A 212 9.49 8.23 -15.72
CA ALA A 212 9.90 9.48 -16.34
C ALA A 212 11.11 9.30 -17.26
N GLU A 213 12.09 8.48 -16.86
CA GLU A 213 13.26 8.14 -17.67
C GLU A 213 12.86 7.52 -19.03
N VAL A 214 11.92 6.57 -19.04
CA VAL A 214 11.42 5.96 -20.29
C VAL A 214 10.85 7.00 -21.26
N TYR A 215 10.34 8.11 -20.74
CA TYR A 215 9.80 9.22 -21.52
C TYR A 215 10.81 10.35 -21.78
N GLY A 216 12.09 10.16 -21.45
CA GLY A 216 13.14 11.16 -21.62
C GLY A 216 13.04 12.34 -20.65
N LEU A 217 12.27 12.21 -19.58
CA LEU A 217 12.06 13.25 -18.55
C LEU A 217 13.02 13.06 -17.37
N ASN A 218 14.30 12.85 -17.66
CA ASN A 218 15.30 12.42 -16.68
C ASN A 218 15.43 13.34 -15.47
N LYS A 219 15.30 14.67 -15.66
CA LYS A 219 15.31 15.64 -14.55
C LYS A 219 14.17 15.39 -13.56
N LEU A 220 12.95 15.24 -14.06
CA LEU A 220 11.79 14.92 -13.22
C LEU A 220 11.95 13.56 -12.55
N GLY A 221 12.49 12.59 -13.28
CA GLY A 221 12.78 11.27 -12.72
C GLY A 221 13.78 11.32 -11.57
N ALA A 222 14.81 12.17 -11.70
CA ALA A 222 15.83 12.36 -10.68
C ALA A 222 15.25 13.00 -9.41
N THR A 223 14.32 13.95 -9.55
CA THR A 223 13.58 14.52 -8.42
C THR A 223 12.88 13.46 -7.58
N TRP A 224 12.11 12.56 -8.20
CA TRP A 224 11.43 11.49 -7.45
C TRP A 224 12.40 10.49 -6.86
N ILE A 225 13.44 10.08 -7.60
CA ILE A 225 14.43 9.13 -7.09
C ILE A 225 15.22 9.72 -5.92
N ALA A 226 15.57 11.01 -5.96
CA ALA A 226 16.24 11.70 -4.87
C ALA A 226 15.43 11.64 -3.57
N LYS A 227 14.10 11.81 -3.65
CA LYS A 227 13.19 11.65 -2.50
C LYS A 227 13.11 10.20 -2.00
N ALA A 228 13.28 9.21 -2.88
CA ALA A 228 13.23 7.79 -2.52
C ALA A 228 14.45 7.31 -1.70
N ILE A 229 15.65 7.81 -2.05
CA ILE A 229 16.93 7.31 -1.55
C ILE A 229 17.03 7.31 -0.01
N PRO A 230 16.70 8.39 0.71
CA PRO A 230 16.79 8.41 2.18
C PRO A 230 15.94 7.32 2.83
N ILE A 231 14.71 7.12 2.35
CA ILE A 231 13.80 6.10 2.87
C ILE A 231 14.35 4.70 2.54
N LEU A 232 14.80 4.46 1.30
CA LEU A 232 15.38 3.18 0.92
C LEU A 232 16.63 2.84 1.75
N ARG A 233 17.47 3.82 2.08
CA ARG A 233 18.64 3.62 2.95
C ARG A 233 18.26 3.20 4.37
N VAL A 234 17.21 3.79 4.94
CA VAL A 234 16.69 3.38 6.25
C VAL A 234 16.26 1.91 6.23
N HIS A 235 15.60 1.48 5.15
CA HIS A 235 15.04 0.13 5.05
C HIS A 235 16.02 -0.95 4.57
N HIS A 236 16.95 -0.62 3.69
CA HIS A 236 17.86 -1.57 3.05
C HIS A 236 19.33 -1.41 3.48
N GLY A 237 19.71 -0.26 4.06
CA GLY A 237 21.08 0.12 4.41
C GLY A 237 21.72 1.04 3.35
N ASN A 238 22.87 1.64 3.66
CA ASN A 238 23.51 2.62 2.77
C ASN A 238 24.10 2.03 1.48
N ASN A 239 24.50 0.76 1.51
CA ASN A 239 25.38 0.14 0.50
C ASN A 239 24.69 -0.93 -0.36
N GLY A 240 23.36 -0.85 -0.52
CA GLY A 240 22.65 -1.74 -1.47
C GLY A 240 23.03 -1.41 -2.92
N ALA A 241 23.28 -2.43 -3.75
CA ALA A 241 23.59 -2.23 -5.17
C ALA A 241 22.52 -1.37 -5.87
N ASP A 242 21.24 -1.67 -5.61
CA ASP A 242 20.10 -0.90 -6.07
C ASP A 242 20.16 0.60 -5.67
N ILE A 243 20.72 0.94 -4.51
CA ILE A 243 20.83 2.33 -4.06
C ILE A 243 21.96 3.04 -4.81
N ALA A 244 23.07 2.35 -5.11
CA ALA A 244 24.18 2.92 -5.86
C ALA A 244 23.74 3.36 -7.26
N GLU A 245 22.93 2.53 -7.95
CA GLU A 245 22.36 2.85 -9.26
C GLU A 245 21.46 4.10 -9.20
N LEU A 246 20.56 4.16 -8.20
CA LEU A 246 19.68 5.31 -8.02
C LEU A 246 20.44 6.60 -7.69
N VAL A 247 21.48 6.50 -6.85
CA VAL A 247 22.36 7.64 -6.55
C VAL A 247 23.09 8.10 -7.80
N GLN A 248 23.55 7.17 -8.64
CA GLN A 248 24.21 7.50 -9.89
C GLN A 248 23.26 8.22 -10.85
N PHE A 249 22.03 7.72 -10.99
CA PHE A 249 21.00 8.38 -11.79
C PHE A 249 20.74 9.84 -11.34
N VAL A 250 20.65 10.08 -10.02
CA VAL A 250 20.47 11.44 -9.49
C VAL A 250 21.73 12.30 -9.70
N LYS A 251 22.94 11.73 -9.65
CA LYS A 251 24.16 12.48 -10.00
C LYS A 251 24.16 12.96 -11.45
N ASP A 252 23.68 12.12 -12.35
CA ASP A 252 23.72 12.38 -13.79
C ASP A 252 22.61 13.34 -14.25
N HIS A 253 21.48 13.38 -13.53
CA HIS A 253 20.28 14.08 -14.00
C HIS A 253 19.63 15.05 -13.00
N GLY A 254 19.97 14.99 -11.72
CA GLY A 254 19.38 15.82 -10.67
C GLY A 254 19.98 17.22 -10.53
N THR A 255 19.32 18.06 -9.74
CA THR A 255 19.85 19.36 -9.29
C THR A 255 20.95 19.18 -8.24
N GLU A 256 21.69 20.24 -7.90
CA GLU A 256 22.71 20.15 -6.84
C GLU A 256 22.10 19.80 -5.48
N GLU A 257 20.91 20.31 -5.17
CA GLU A 257 20.17 19.97 -3.95
C GLU A 257 19.81 18.48 -3.89
N GLU A 258 19.33 17.93 -5.01
CA GLU A 258 18.97 16.52 -5.13
C GLU A 258 20.21 15.62 -5.02
N LYS A 259 21.34 16.04 -5.60
CA LYS A 259 22.64 15.35 -5.44
C LYS A 259 23.09 15.34 -3.99
N VAL A 260 22.90 16.43 -3.25
CA VAL A 260 23.21 16.48 -1.81
C VAL A 260 22.32 15.49 -1.04
N ILE A 261 21.01 15.45 -1.33
CA ILE A 261 20.08 14.49 -0.72
C ILE A 261 20.52 13.05 -1.03
N ALA A 262 20.83 12.73 -2.29
CA ALA A 262 21.26 11.40 -2.72
C ALA A 262 22.61 10.98 -2.12
N LYS A 263 23.52 11.92 -1.83
CA LYS A 263 24.82 11.62 -1.19
C LYS A 263 24.71 11.44 0.33
N ARG A 264 23.68 11.99 0.98
CA ARG A 264 23.53 11.94 2.44
C ARG A 264 23.30 10.52 2.93
N GLU A 265 24.33 9.92 3.49
CA GLU A 265 24.21 8.65 4.18
C GLU A 265 23.28 8.80 5.38
N VAL A 266 22.44 7.78 5.59
CA VAL A 266 21.65 7.70 6.82
C VAL A 266 22.58 7.14 7.88
N ALA A 267 22.75 7.87 8.98
CA ALA A 267 23.48 7.36 10.13
C ALA A 267 22.79 6.09 10.60
N CYS A 268 23.37 4.94 10.27
CA CYS A 268 22.88 3.67 10.77
C CYS A 268 23.40 3.55 12.21
N PRO A 269 22.53 3.48 13.24
CA PRO A 269 22.99 3.27 14.61
C PRO A 269 23.76 1.94 14.80
N GLU A 270 23.80 1.07 13.78
CA GLU A 270 24.55 -0.20 13.76
C GLU A 270 26.08 -0.06 13.88
N THR A 271 26.66 1.16 13.80
CA THR A 271 28.10 1.36 14.01
C THR A 271 28.49 1.58 15.48
N GLU A 272 27.53 1.66 16.41
CA GLU A 272 27.86 1.56 17.84
C GLU A 272 28.05 0.09 18.25
N PRO A 273 29.22 -0.29 18.81
CA PRO A 273 29.49 -1.65 19.27
C PRO A 273 28.41 -2.26 20.17
N LYS A 274 27.67 -1.42 20.91
CA LYS A 274 26.59 -1.80 21.83
C LYS A 274 25.34 -2.36 21.13
N VAL A 275 25.04 -1.96 19.89
CA VAL A 275 23.85 -2.44 19.16
C VAL A 275 24.02 -3.89 18.70
N ARG A 276 25.25 -4.31 18.37
CA ARG A 276 25.54 -5.72 18.01
C ARG A 276 25.31 -6.69 19.17
N GLU A 277 25.52 -6.25 20.42
CA GLU A 277 25.26 -7.07 21.61
C GLU A 277 23.75 -7.28 21.84
N VAL A 278 22.93 -6.25 21.59
CA VAL A 278 21.46 -6.35 21.70
C VAL A 278 20.89 -7.29 20.64
N ILE A 279 21.41 -7.27 19.40
CA ILE A 279 20.99 -8.22 18.36
C ILE A 279 21.33 -9.68 18.77
N LYS A 280 22.51 -9.92 19.37
CA LYS A 280 22.88 -11.23 19.93
C LYS A 280 21.99 -11.66 21.10
N TYR A 281 21.54 -10.71 21.91
CA TYR A 281 20.61 -10.96 23.01
C TYR A 281 19.23 -11.38 22.47
N VAL A 282 18.68 -10.63 21.51
CA VAL A 282 17.37 -10.97 20.92
C VAL A 282 17.40 -12.32 20.21
N THR A 283 18.47 -12.67 19.49
CA THR A 283 18.58 -14.01 18.87
C THR A 283 18.81 -15.16 19.86
N ARG A 284 19.27 -14.89 21.08
CA ARG A 284 19.39 -15.91 22.14
C ARG A 284 18.08 -16.18 22.88
N TYR A 285 17.20 -15.19 23.00
CA TYR A 285 15.99 -15.29 23.83
C TYR A 285 14.69 -15.35 23.02
N VAL A 286 14.73 -15.14 21.70
CA VAL A 286 13.66 -15.59 20.82
C VAL A 286 13.87 -17.10 20.60
N PRO A 287 13.01 -17.98 21.14
CA PRO A 287 13.10 -19.40 20.83
C PRO A 287 13.09 -19.55 19.31
N ALA A 288 13.98 -20.38 18.77
CA ALA A 288 13.95 -20.73 17.36
C ALA A 288 12.50 -21.03 16.99
N SER A 289 11.97 -20.33 15.99
CA SER A 289 10.63 -20.59 15.49
C SER A 289 10.47 -22.11 15.34
N PRO A 290 9.39 -22.72 15.85
CA PRO A 290 9.13 -24.12 15.56
C PRO A 290 9.20 -24.28 14.04
N ASP A 291 9.81 -25.41 13.67
CA ASP A 291 10.22 -25.79 12.33
C ASP A 291 9.28 -25.24 11.23
N LYS A 292 9.86 -24.67 10.16
CA LYS A 292 9.12 -24.02 9.06
C LYS A 292 8.10 -24.93 8.38
N THR A 293 8.15 -26.23 8.67
CA THR A 293 7.17 -27.25 8.26
C THR A 293 5.78 -27.09 8.88
N GLN A 294 5.57 -26.23 9.90
CA GLN A 294 4.25 -26.03 10.51
C GLN A 294 3.58 -24.67 10.23
N GLN A 295 4.25 -23.72 9.56
CA GLN A 295 3.67 -22.38 9.29
C GLN A 295 2.85 -22.26 7.99
N ASP A 296 2.79 -23.31 7.16
CA ASP A 296 1.96 -23.32 5.94
C ASP A 296 0.52 -23.84 6.14
N ALA A 297 0.10 -24.09 7.38
CA ALA A 297 -1.27 -24.47 7.69
C ALA A 297 -2.07 -23.28 8.26
N ALA A 298 -2.25 -22.23 7.46
CA ALA A 298 -3.40 -21.35 7.66
C ALA A 298 -4.67 -22.16 7.34
N PRO A 299 -5.71 -22.17 8.20
CA PRO A 299 -6.97 -22.85 7.90
C PRO A 299 -7.69 -22.08 6.79
N GLY A 300 -7.41 -22.44 5.53
CA GLY A 300 -8.05 -21.80 4.38
C GLY A 300 -7.36 -22.00 3.03
N SER A 301 -6.05 -22.27 2.97
CA SER A 301 -5.36 -22.53 1.69
C SER A 301 -5.17 -24.03 1.48
N GLN A 302 -6.17 -24.70 0.91
CA GLN A 302 -5.93 -26.05 0.38
C GLN A 302 -5.00 -25.94 -0.83
N ASP A 303 -3.82 -26.55 -0.73
CA ASP A 303 -2.89 -26.72 -1.83
C ASP A 303 -3.64 -27.25 -3.07
N PRO A 304 -3.60 -26.55 -4.22
CA PRO A 304 -4.24 -26.97 -5.47
C PRO A 304 -3.87 -28.41 -5.88
N ALA A 305 -2.71 -28.92 -5.50
CA ALA A 305 -2.31 -30.31 -5.75
C ALA A 305 -3.11 -31.30 -4.89
N VAL A 306 -3.44 -30.95 -3.65
CA VAL A 306 -4.28 -31.78 -2.75
C VAL A 306 -5.71 -31.84 -3.25
N LEU A 307 -6.28 -30.71 -3.69
CA LEU A 307 -7.61 -30.64 -4.31
C LEU A 307 -7.70 -31.50 -5.57
N LYS A 308 -6.72 -31.41 -6.48
CA LYS A 308 -6.64 -32.27 -7.68
C LYS A 308 -6.53 -33.75 -7.32
N LYS A 309 -5.82 -34.10 -6.24
CA LYS A 309 -5.69 -35.48 -5.77
C LYS A 309 -7.01 -36.01 -5.17
N MET A 310 -7.78 -35.16 -4.49
CA MET A 310 -9.11 -35.50 -3.98
C MET A 310 -10.13 -35.69 -5.11
N GLU A 311 -10.18 -34.79 -6.09
CA GLU A 311 -11.05 -34.95 -7.27
C GLU A 311 -10.73 -36.24 -8.05
N LYS A 312 -9.44 -36.56 -8.22
CA LYS A 312 -9.03 -37.80 -8.90
C LYS A 312 -9.48 -39.04 -8.13
N ARG A 313 -9.43 -39.02 -6.79
CA ARG A 313 -9.91 -40.12 -5.94
C ARG A 313 -11.43 -40.30 -6.04
N GLU A 314 -12.19 -39.21 -6.04
CA GLU A 314 -13.66 -39.28 -6.18
C GLU A 314 -14.08 -39.77 -7.57
N LYS A 315 -13.41 -39.34 -8.64
CA LYS A 315 -13.64 -39.87 -10.00
C LYS A 315 -13.34 -41.36 -10.11
N VAL A 316 -12.30 -41.85 -9.42
CA VAL A 316 -11.97 -43.29 -9.38
C VAL A 316 -13.00 -44.09 -8.59
N LYS A 317 -13.48 -43.57 -7.45
CA LYS A 317 -14.55 -44.20 -6.67
C LYS A 317 -15.85 -44.27 -7.47
N ALA A 318 -16.23 -43.19 -8.16
CA ALA A 318 -17.42 -43.16 -9.00
C ALA A 318 -17.34 -44.19 -10.14
N ARG A 319 -16.20 -44.30 -10.83
CA ARG A 319 -15.97 -45.34 -11.85
C ARG A 319 -16.09 -46.76 -11.29
N ARG A 320 -15.51 -47.03 -10.12
CA ARG A 320 -15.61 -48.35 -9.47
C ARG A 320 -17.03 -48.69 -9.04
N LYS A 321 -17.81 -47.69 -8.62
CA LYS A 321 -19.22 -47.88 -8.26
C LYS A 321 -20.07 -48.19 -9.51
N ALA A 322 -19.83 -47.49 -10.62
CA ALA A 322 -20.51 -47.72 -11.89
C ALA A 322 -20.17 -49.08 -12.54
N GLN A 323 -18.98 -49.63 -12.27
CA GLN A 323 -18.61 -50.98 -12.74
C GLN A 323 -19.18 -52.12 -11.89
N ARG A 324 -19.72 -51.80 -10.71
CA ARG A 324 -20.33 -52.78 -9.78
C ARG A 324 -21.86 -52.77 -9.83
N ALA A 325 -22.44 -51.77 -10.47
CA ALA A 325 -23.87 -51.68 -10.77
C ALA A 325 -24.11 -52.21 -12.18
#